data_AF-A0A1Y4SNW7-F1
#
_entry.id   AF-A0A1Y4SNW7-F1
#
_cell.length_a   1.000
_cell.length_b   1.000
_cell.length_c   1.000
_cell.angle_alpha   90.00
_cell.angle_beta   90.00
_cell.angle_gamma   90.00
#
_symmetry.space_group_name_H-M   'P 1'
#
loop_
_entity.id
_entity.type
_entity.pdbx_description
1 polymer ?
#
loop_
_entity_poly.entity_id
_entity_poly.type
_entity_poly.pdbx_seq_one_letter_code
_entity_poly.pdbx_strand_id
1 'polypeptide(L)' 'MPKRKMYGVYNKDGVPIFCGTSRECAAYLGIKYDSFRKQVWRTKKGRKYVRDHSIYYEYKE' A
#
# COMPACT_ATOMS: atom_id res chain seq x y z
N MET A 1 10.90 -6.23 -19.24
CA MET A 1 9.84 -6.69 -18.32
C MET A 1 9.13 -5.47 -17.75
N PRO A 2 7.79 -5.43 -17.65
CA PRO A 2 7.11 -4.25 -17.11
C PRO A 2 7.50 -4.05 -15.64
N LYS A 3 7.99 -2.85 -15.29
CA LYS A 3 8.34 -2.47 -13.91
C LYS A 3 7.15 -2.75 -12.99
N ARG A 4 7.30 -3.69 -12.05
CA ARG A 4 6.26 -4.02 -11.07
C ARG A 4 6.24 -2.93 -10.00
N LYS A 5 5.12 -2.22 -9.85
CA LYS A 5 4.93 -1.26 -8.76
C LYS A 5 4.87 -2.01 -7.43
N MET A 6 5.74 -1.63 -6.50
CA MET A 6 5.72 -2.11 -5.12
C MET A 6 5.07 -1.06 -4.21
N TYR A 7 4.54 -1.53 -3.10
CA TYR A 7 3.80 -0.75 -2.11
C TYR A 7 4.26 -1.18 -0.73
N GLY A 8 4.44 -0.20 0.16
CA GLY A 8 4.73 -0.42 1.56
C GLY A 8 3.48 -0.15 2.40
N VAL A 9 3.15 -1.10 3.27
CA VAL A 9 2.18 -0.94 4.35
C VAL A 9 2.99 -0.61 5.60
N TYR A 10 2.59 0.43 6.31
CA TYR A 10 3.24 0.92 7.51
C TYR A 10 2.23 0.93 8.66
N ASN A 11 2.70 0.75 9.88
CA ASN A 11 1.86 0.92 11.08
C ASN A 11 1.60 2.42 11.36
N LYS A 12 0.93 2.73 12.48
CA LYS A 12 0.65 4.11 12.91
C LYS A 12 1.92 4.93 13.16
N ASP A 13 2.96 4.28 13.68
CA ASP A 13 4.27 4.86 13.99
C ASP A 13 5.13 5.10 12.73
N GLY A 14 4.65 4.66 11.56
CA GLY A 14 5.37 4.79 10.31
C GLY A 14 6.46 3.74 10.10
N VAL A 15 6.44 2.64 10.85
CA VAL A 15 7.31 1.48 10.66
C VAL A 15 6.76 0.61 9.53
N PRO A 16 7.56 0.23 8.53
CA PRO A 16 7.12 -0.66 7.46
C PRO A 16 6.84 -2.05 8.04
N ILE A 17 5.63 -2.56 7.82
CA ILE A 17 5.19 -3.89 8.27
C ILE A 17 5.05 -4.88 7.13
N PHE A 18 4.86 -4.40 5.91
CA PHE A 18 4.74 -5.25 4.73
C PHE A 18 5.11 -4.50 3.45
N CYS A 19 5.93 -5.09 2.59
CA CYS A 19 6.27 -4.52 1.28
C CYS A 19 6.03 -5.55 0.18
N GLY A 20 5.25 -5.20 -0.83
CA GLY A 20 4.90 -6.12 -1.90
C GLY A 20 4.14 -5.46 -3.04
N THR A 21 3.61 -6.26 -3.94
CA THR A 21 2.70 -5.81 -4.99
C THR A 21 1.36 -5.35 -4.40
N SER A 22 0.56 -4.61 -5.18
CA SER A 22 -0.78 -4.20 -4.75
C SER A 22 -1.66 -5.37 -4.28
N ARG A 23 -1.47 -6.55 -4.88
CA ARG A 23 -2.28 -7.74 -4.60
C ARG A 23 -1.88 -8.38 -3.28
N GLU A 24 -0.57 -8.44 -3.02
CA GLU A 24 -0.02 -8.91 -1.75
C GLU A 24 -0.38 -7.97 -0.60
N CYS A 25 -0.28 -6.65 -0.79
CA CYS A 25 -0.70 -5.68 0.22
C CYS A 25 -2.20 -5.74 0.50
N ALA A 26 -3.04 -5.95 -0.53
CA ALA A 26 -4.47 -6.12 -0.35
C ALA A 26 -4.80 -7.40 0.46
N ALA A 27 -4.10 -8.51 0.16
CA ALA A 27 -4.23 -9.76 0.91
C ALA A 27 -3.79 -9.60 2.37
N TYR A 28 -2.64 -8.95 2.61
CA TYR A 28 -2.13 -8.67 3.96
C TYR A 28 -3.13 -7.83 4.79
N LEU A 29 -3.73 -6.82 4.18
CA LEU A 29 -4.73 -5.95 4.83
C LEU A 29 -6.12 -6.59 4.94
N GLY A 30 -6.35 -7.76 4.34
CA GLY A 30 -7.66 -8.42 4.30
C GLY A 30 -8.72 -7.61 3.53
N ILE A 31 -8.31 -6.84 2.51
CA ILE A 31 -9.22 -6.02 1.69
C ILE A 31 -9.22 -6.46 0.22
N LYS A 32 -10.27 -6.09 -0.51
CA LYS A 32 -10.35 -6.35 -1.96
C LYS A 32 -9.27 -5.57 -2.72
N TYR A 33 -8.71 -6.21 -3.76
CA TYR A 33 -7.72 -5.61 -4.65
C TYR A 33 -8.17 -4.25 -5.24
N ASP A 34 -9.41 -4.17 -5.74
CA ASP A 34 -9.96 -2.92 -6.27
C ASP A 34 -10.07 -1.82 -5.21
N SER A 35 -10.40 -2.19 -3.96
CA SER A 35 -10.44 -1.24 -2.85
C SER A 35 -9.04 -0.71 -2.55
N PHE A 36 -8.03 -1.59 -2.49
CA PHE A 36 -6.63 -1.20 -2.33
C PHE A 36 -6.19 -0.25 -3.45
N ARG A 37 -6.47 -0.60 -4.71
CA ARG A 37 -6.10 0.21 -5.87
C ARG A 37 -6.76 1.59 -5.85
N LYS A 38 -8.05 1.67 -5.51
CA LYS A 38 -8.78 2.96 -5.33
C LYS A 38 -8.19 3.78 -4.19
N GLN A 39 -7.80 3.15 -3.09
CA GLN A 39 -7.16 3.83 -1.96
C GLN A 39 -5.81 4.41 -2.36
N VAL A 40 -4.93 3.60 -2.96
CA VAL A 40 -3.61 4.04 -3.46
C VAL A 40 -3.76 5.15 -4.50
N TRP A 41 -4.66 5.01 -5.47
CA TRP A 41 -4.81 6.01 -6.54
C TRP A 41 -5.30 7.38 -6.04
N ARG A 42 -6.15 7.40 -5.02
CA ARG A 42 -6.56 8.63 -4.33
C ARG A 42 -5.45 9.22 -3.45
N THR A 43 -4.48 8.40 -3.06
CA THR A 43 -3.36 8.79 -2.22
C THR A 43 -2.22 9.27 -3.11
N LYS A 44 -2.36 10.46 -3.71
CA LYS A 44 -1.32 11.02 -4.61
C LYS A 44 -0.16 11.72 -3.88
N LYS A 45 -0.25 11.94 -2.56
CA LYS A 45 0.77 12.71 -1.80
C LYS A 45 0.70 12.63 -0.28
N GLY A 46 0.09 11.62 0.33
CA GLY A 46 -0.01 11.61 1.80
C GLY A 46 -0.68 10.40 2.40
N ARG A 47 0.10 9.68 3.22
CA ARG A 47 -0.29 8.79 4.32
C ARG A 47 -1.82 8.67 4.53
N LYS A 48 -2.45 7.61 4.01
CA LYS A 48 -3.85 7.31 4.32
C LYS A 48 -3.93 6.16 5.31
N TYR A 49 -4.61 6.41 6.44
CA TYR A 49 -4.88 5.42 7.48
C TYR A 49 -6.07 4.54 7.07
N VAL A 50 -5.88 3.22 7.05
CA VAL A 50 -6.91 2.20 6.86
C VAL A 50 -6.85 1.29 8.08
N ARG A 51 -7.88 1.35 8.95
CA ARG A 51 -7.95 0.54 10.18
C ARG A 51 -6.59 0.52 10.91
N ASP A 52 -6.10 1.68 11.33
CA ASP A 52 -4.78 1.90 11.93
C ASP A 52 -3.53 1.86 11.02
N HIS A 53 -3.61 1.40 9.77
CA HIS A 53 -2.40 1.22 8.95
C HIS A 53 -2.23 2.33 7.92
N SER A 54 -1.02 2.88 7.79
CA SER A 54 -0.71 3.89 6.77
C SER A 54 -0.09 3.24 5.52
N ILE A 55 -0.67 3.49 4.34
CA ILE A 55 -0.18 2.92 3.09
C ILE A 55 0.66 3.97 2.35
N TYR A 56 1.92 3.65 2.03
CA TYR A 56 2.76 4.41 1.11
C TYR A 56 3.07 3.59 -0.15
N TYR A 57 3.17 4.27 -1.28
CA TYR A 57 3.74 3.69 -2.49
C TYR A 57 5.21 4.12 -2.56
N GLU A 58 6.12 3.15 -2.63
CA GLU A 58 7.52 3.42 -2.94
C GLU A 58 7.80 2.78 -4.31
N TYR A 59 8.05 3.62 -5.30
CA TYR A 59 8.55 3.15 -6.58
C TYR A 59 9.99 2.70 -6.36
N LYS A 60 10.22 1.41 -6.16
CA LYS A 60 11.58 0.87 -6.31
C LYS A 60 11.88 0.73 -7.80
N GLU A 61 12.93 1.41 -8.24
CA GLU A 61 13.49 1.35 -9.59
C GLU A 61 14.08 -0.02 -9.92
#